data_AF-A0A1S3UL91-F1
#
_entry.id   AF-A0A1S3UL91-F1
#
_cell.length_a   1.000
_cell.length_b   1.000
_cell.length_c   1.000
_cell.angle_alpha   90.00
_cell.angle_beta   90.00
_cell.angle_gamma   90.00
#
_symmetry.space_group_name_H-M   'P 1'
#
loop_
_entity.id
_entity.type
_entity.pdbx_description
1 polymer ?
#
loop_
_entity_poly.entity_id
_entity_poly.type
_entity_poly.pdbx_seq_one_letter_code
_entity_poly.pdbx_strand_id
1 'polypeptide(L)'
;MTGVKKLNSPRGEVGEIDTRAPFQSVKAAVSLFGEVAIPRDRFSIKRRSSENVFEKETQLILAQKELDKIKKHVDNAEAVKAKALSELESAKEILQNLTTRLAYVRESKQSAMEAAEVVKSQTKRYEKTLSLKAVGYEAWRRELDHARKEYITTINELDSSKQELTKIRQDFDAVMGAKLAALQAAGEAQRSAKLNSERIGELSNEIATMKASIEQLRLAAEQSQEEREAQLKSYYKNAKEEVQKNLESLKKENDPELEQNLDVKLAETTAEIEALQEHIKKLHASKMESVRLLTSELKEATKTLKDIAEEKNSLNKLVFFLRTELKQVRSEQDGVKEKEHEAGVLAANLTNELQGRMGGAKPEPSIMEDLEADIFYVQSKKIQKLQLETEGARKEAEEMRRKAQELKQEAEKSRGAAEEAEQRLELVLVEAREAKAAQQRAVKEIKILSEVSKVPNSKFSGKIKISNEEFEAMRAKAKECEALVEKKEATAMAELQQIYARKNEVDRKVETNLKAIEDTKAATETALWSAELADSSKVAIETELKRARQQHQQKVVSDDASQKLEHSVTPISLTT
;
A
#
# COMPACT_ATOMS: atom_id res chain seq x y z
N MET A 1 -46.51 -23.94 30.88
CA MET A 1 -47.47 -23.74 31.96
C MET A 1 -48.68 -23.01 31.41
N THR A 2 -49.88 -23.52 31.73
CA THR A 2 -51.22 -22.89 31.67
C THR A 2 -51.68 -22.33 30.31
N GLY A 3 -52.81 -22.71 29.72
CA GLY A 3 -53.92 -23.51 30.19
C GLY A 3 -55.07 -23.36 29.19
N VAL A 4 -55.71 -24.49 28.91
CA VAL A 4 -56.88 -24.70 28.04
C VAL A 4 -58.07 -23.81 28.42
N LYS A 5 -58.88 -23.39 27.44
CA LYS A 5 -60.35 -23.33 27.57
C LYS A 5 -61.07 -23.43 26.21
N LYS A 6 -61.53 -24.66 25.93
CA LYS A 6 -62.67 -24.99 25.06
C LYS A 6 -63.96 -24.48 25.72
N LEU A 7 -64.92 -24.02 24.92
CA LEU A 7 -66.34 -24.00 25.29
C LEU A 7 -67.15 -24.62 24.14
N ASN A 8 -67.81 -25.72 24.48
CA ASN A 8 -68.79 -26.42 23.66
C ASN A 8 -70.18 -25.81 23.87
N SER A 9 -70.94 -25.70 22.76
CA SER A 9 -72.40 -25.96 22.55
C SER A 9 -73.46 -25.38 23.52
N PRO A 10 -74.68 -25.08 23.00
CA PRO A 10 -75.62 -26.17 22.77
C PRO A 10 -76.26 -26.19 21.38
N ARG A 11 -76.36 -27.40 20.84
CA ARG A 11 -77.39 -27.86 19.92
C ARG A 11 -78.77 -27.36 20.36
N GLY A 12 -79.47 -26.69 19.46
CA GLY A 12 -80.94 -26.63 19.46
C GLY A 12 -81.44 -27.58 18.37
N GLU A 13 -82.21 -28.57 18.77
CA GLU A 13 -82.89 -29.54 17.93
C GLU A 13 -83.88 -28.89 16.94
N VAL A 14 -83.80 -29.39 15.71
CA VAL A 14 -84.91 -29.79 14.82
C VAL A 14 -86.19 -28.94 14.84
N GLY A 15 -86.38 -28.21 13.75
CA GLY A 15 -87.68 -27.98 13.14
C GLY A 15 -87.56 -28.19 11.64
N GLU A 16 -87.58 -29.44 11.18
CA GLU A 16 -87.80 -29.74 9.77
C GLU A 16 -89.17 -29.15 9.40
N ILE A 17 -89.17 -28.08 8.60
CA ILE A 17 -90.40 -27.53 8.04
C ILE A 17 -90.82 -28.49 6.92
N ASP A 18 -91.85 -29.28 7.18
CA ASP A 18 -92.55 -30.06 6.17
C ASP A 18 -93.13 -29.10 5.10
N THR A 19 -92.46 -29.05 3.94
CA THR A 19 -92.89 -28.27 2.77
C THR A 19 -93.82 -29.07 1.85
N ARG A 20 -94.42 -30.17 2.33
CA ARG A 20 -95.46 -30.89 1.59
C ARG A 20 -96.75 -30.10 1.61
N ALA A 21 -97.10 -29.54 0.44
CA ALA A 21 -98.38 -28.90 0.20
C ALA A 21 -99.53 -29.89 0.42
N PRO A 22 -100.44 -29.66 1.39
CA PRO A 22 -101.76 -30.24 1.30
C PRO A 22 -102.66 -29.21 0.59
N PHE A 23 -103.74 -29.69 -0.02
CA PHE A 23 -104.80 -28.91 -0.69
C PHE A 23 -104.42 -28.22 -2.03
N GLN A 24 -104.73 -28.96 -3.08
CA GLN A 24 -105.07 -28.44 -4.40
C GLN A 24 -106.24 -27.45 -4.30
N SER A 25 -106.13 -26.32 -4.99
CA SER A 25 -107.24 -25.54 -5.55
C SER A 25 -108.37 -25.10 -4.59
N VAL A 26 -108.28 -23.84 -4.15
CA VAL A 26 -109.38 -23.06 -3.52
C VAL A 26 -110.56 -22.82 -4.51
N LYS A 27 -110.54 -23.42 -5.71
CA LYS A 27 -111.59 -23.32 -6.73
C LYS A 27 -112.67 -24.41 -6.61
N ALA A 28 -112.54 -25.38 -5.70
CA ALA A 28 -113.43 -26.55 -5.60
C ALA A 28 -114.25 -26.68 -4.30
N ALA A 29 -114.17 -25.74 -3.34
CA ALA A 29 -114.81 -25.91 -2.02
C ALA A 29 -115.80 -24.79 -1.61
N VAL A 30 -116.35 -24.01 -2.56
CA VAL A 30 -117.49 -23.10 -2.30
C VAL A 30 -118.72 -23.43 -3.19
N SER A 31 -118.72 -24.60 -3.86
CA SER A 31 -119.88 -25.16 -4.57
C SER A 31 -120.71 -26.13 -3.69
N LEU A 32 -120.69 -25.98 -2.37
CA LEU A 32 -121.29 -26.95 -1.42
C LEU A 32 -122.33 -26.37 -0.43
N PHE A 33 -122.67 -25.09 -0.57
CA PHE A 33 -123.87 -24.49 0.05
C PHE A 33 -124.47 -23.55 -1.01
N GLY A 34 -125.38 -24.00 -1.85
CA GLY A 34 -126.62 -24.66 -1.46
C GLY A 34 -127.77 -23.71 -1.77
N GLU A 35 -127.83 -23.31 -3.04
CA GLU A 35 -128.97 -22.68 -3.69
C GLU A 35 -130.13 -23.69 -3.65
N VAL A 36 -131.13 -23.43 -2.79
CA VAL A 36 -132.41 -24.18 -2.80
C VAL A 36 -133.51 -23.18 -3.08
N ALA A 37 -133.82 -23.07 -4.37
CA ALA A 37 -134.93 -22.34 -4.92
C ALA A 37 -136.09 -23.30 -5.26
N ILE A 38 -137.21 -23.13 -4.53
CA ILE A 38 -138.64 -23.31 -4.91
C ILE A 38 -139.14 -24.77 -5.20
N PRO A 39 -140.40 -25.14 -4.83
CA PRO A 39 -141.57 -24.77 -5.64
C PRO A 39 -142.77 -24.22 -4.84
N ARG A 40 -143.44 -23.23 -5.45
CA ARG A 40 -144.88 -22.99 -5.31
C ARG A 40 -145.60 -24.27 -5.73
N ASP A 41 -146.52 -24.76 -4.91
CA ASP A 41 -147.63 -25.55 -5.45
C ASP A 41 -148.97 -25.20 -4.81
N ARG A 42 -149.97 -25.21 -5.68
CA ARG A 42 -151.33 -24.72 -5.49
C ARG A 42 -152.21 -25.88 -5.06
N PHE A 43 -152.92 -25.75 -3.94
CA PHE A 43 -154.17 -26.48 -3.74
C PHE A 43 -155.29 -25.50 -3.48
N SER A 44 -156.29 -25.56 -4.34
CA SER A 44 -157.51 -24.78 -4.34
C SER A 44 -158.68 -25.63 -3.84
N ILE A 45 -159.71 -24.96 -3.29
CA ILE A 45 -161.10 -25.41 -3.06
C ILE A 45 -161.25 -26.25 -1.77
N LYS A 46 -162.04 -25.88 -0.74
CA LYS A 46 -163.43 -25.41 -0.73
C LYS A 46 -163.78 -24.73 0.62
N ARG A 47 -164.63 -23.70 0.56
CA ARG A 47 -165.20 -22.91 1.68
C ARG A 47 -165.84 -23.78 2.78
N ARG A 48 -165.69 -23.38 4.06
CA ARG A 48 -166.75 -22.77 4.90
C ARG A 48 -166.22 -22.27 6.26
N SER A 49 -166.54 -21.01 6.55
CA SER A 49 -166.82 -20.35 7.85
C SER A 49 -165.77 -20.30 8.98
N SER A 50 -165.16 -19.11 9.10
CA SER A 50 -165.04 -18.22 10.28
C SER A 50 -164.47 -18.71 11.63
N GLU A 51 -163.33 -18.08 11.98
CA GLU A 51 -162.84 -17.73 13.35
C GLU A 51 -162.24 -18.89 14.18
N ASN A 52 -161.02 -18.82 14.71
CA ASN A 52 -160.66 -17.95 15.84
C ASN A 52 -159.12 -17.96 16.10
N VAL A 53 -158.49 -16.78 16.06
CA VAL A 53 -157.34 -16.24 16.84
C VAL A 53 -156.13 -17.13 17.24
N PHE A 54 -156.31 -18.35 17.75
CA PHE A 54 -155.27 -19.15 18.45
C PHE A 54 -154.09 -19.62 17.57
N GLU A 55 -154.33 -19.99 16.31
CA GLU A 55 -153.24 -20.43 15.41
C GLU A 55 -152.33 -19.27 14.99
N LYS A 56 -152.92 -18.09 14.77
CA LYS A 56 -152.17 -16.86 14.48
C LYS A 56 -151.35 -16.42 15.69
N GLU A 57 -151.88 -16.61 16.89
CA GLU A 57 -151.19 -16.33 18.15
C GLU A 57 -149.99 -17.27 18.38
N THR A 58 -150.14 -18.56 18.06
CA THR A 58 -149.03 -19.55 18.15
C THR A 58 -147.91 -19.22 17.15
N GLN A 59 -148.25 -18.85 15.92
CA GLN A 59 -147.28 -18.40 14.92
C GLN A 59 -146.57 -17.10 15.34
N LEU A 60 -147.29 -16.18 15.97
CA LEU A 60 -146.72 -14.93 16.50
C LEU A 60 -145.71 -15.20 17.63
N ILE A 61 -146.00 -16.14 18.54
CA ILE A 61 -145.07 -16.54 19.61
C ILE A 61 -143.81 -17.21 19.03
N LEU A 62 -143.94 -18.05 17.99
CA LEU A 62 -142.78 -18.66 17.31
C LEU A 62 -141.92 -17.61 16.59
N ALA A 63 -142.56 -16.67 15.89
CA ALA A 63 -141.86 -15.54 15.25
C ALA A 63 -141.18 -14.63 16.28
N GLN A 64 -141.78 -14.40 17.45
CA GLN A 64 -141.14 -13.69 18.56
C GLN A 64 -139.91 -14.43 19.08
N LYS A 65 -139.98 -15.75 19.28
CA LYS A 65 -138.82 -16.57 19.69
C LYS A 65 -137.71 -16.58 18.64
N GLU A 66 -138.05 -16.63 17.36
CA GLU A 66 -137.07 -16.53 16.27
C GLU A 66 -136.44 -15.13 16.20
N LEU A 67 -137.25 -14.08 16.38
CA LEU A 67 -136.76 -12.71 16.48
C LEU A 67 -135.79 -12.55 17.65
N ASP A 68 -136.08 -13.12 18.81
CA ASP A 68 -135.18 -13.08 19.97
C ASP A 68 -133.89 -13.89 19.74
N LYS A 69 -133.94 -15.00 19.00
CA LYS A 69 -132.73 -15.72 18.57
C LYS A 69 -131.90 -14.87 17.62
N ILE A 70 -132.52 -14.24 16.62
CA ILE A 70 -131.83 -13.37 15.66
C ILE A 70 -131.22 -12.16 16.39
N LYS A 71 -131.95 -11.53 17.32
CA LYS A 71 -131.41 -10.46 18.17
C LYS A 71 -130.17 -10.91 18.93
N LYS A 72 -130.21 -12.06 19.60
CA LYS A 72 -129.02 -12.62 20.28
C LYS A 72 -127.85 -12.89 19.33
N HIS A 73 -128.11 -13.35 18.11
CA HIS A 73 -127.07 -13.53 17.10
C HIS A 73 -126.48 -12.19 16.63
N VAL A 74 -127.30 -11.16 16.46
CA VAL A 74 -126.87 -9.80 16.15
C VAL A 74 -126.04 -9.23 17.30
N ASP A 75 -126.52 -9.30 18.54
CA ASP A 75 -125.80 -8.83 19.73
C ASP A 75 -124.43 -9.52 19.86
N ASN A 76 -124.36 -10.84 19.64
CA ASN A 76 -123.10 -11.60 19.65
C ASN A 76 -122.17 -11.18 18.50
N ALA A 77 -122.69 -10.99 17.29
CA ALA A 77 -121.89 -10.55 16.14
C ALA A 77 -121.38 -9.12 16.33
N GLU A 78 -122.19 -8.23 16.92
CA GLU A 78 -121.80 -6.88 17.30
C GLU A 78 -120.70 -6.89 18.37
N ALA A 79 -120.80 -7.76 19.39
CA ALA A 79 -119.77 -7.93 20.40
C ALA A 79 -118.44 -8.44 19.80
N VAL A 80 -118.50 -9.42 18.89
CA VAL A 80 -117.31 -9.92 18.17
C VAL A 80 -116.70 -8.84 17.28
N LYS A 81 -117.54 -8.07 16.57
CA LYS A 81 -117.10 -6.95 15.74
C LYS A 81 -116.42 -5.86 16.60
N ALA A 82 -117.00 -5.51 17.74
CA ALA A 82 -116.43 -4.55 18.67
C ALA A 82 -115.06 -5.02 19.20
N LYS A 83 -114.96 -6.31 19.54
CA LYS A 83 -113.69 -6.93 19.95
C LYS A 83 -112.63 -6.89 18.83
N ALA A 84 -113.01 -7.26 17.60
CA ALA A 84 -112.11 -7.23 16.45
C ALA A 84 -111.63 -5.81 16.10
N LEU A 85 -112.50 -4.80 16.24
CA LEU A 85 -112.12 -3.40 16.06
C LEU A 85 -111.16 -2.92 17.15
N SER A 86 -111.36 -3.33 18.40
CA SER A 86 -110.44 -3.04 19.50
C SER A 86 -109.08 -3.72 19.31
N GLU A 87 -109.06 -4.98 18.86
CA GLU A 87 -107.81 -5.70 18.53
C GLU A 87 -107.09 -5.07 17.34
N LEU A 88 -107.83 -4.62 16.31
CA LEU A 88 -107.26 -3.90 15.18
C LEU A 88 -106.63 -2.56 15.61
N GLU A 89 -107.30 -1.81 16.48
CA GLU A 89 -106.77 -0.55 16.98
C GLU A 89 -105.51 -0.77 17.82
N SER A 90 -105.52 -1.78 18.71
CA SER A 90 -104.32 -2.19 19.45
C SER A 90 -103.18 -2.62 18.53
N ALA A 91 -103.46 -3.37 17.45
CA ALA A 91 -102.46 -3.76 16.47
C ALA A 91 -101.87 -2.56 15.70
N LYS A 92 -102.69 -1.54 15.39
CA LYS A 92 -102.22 -0.29 14.78
C LYS A 92 -101.30 0.48 15.73
N GLU A 93 -101.65 0.60 17.00
CA GLU A 93 -100.80 1.24 18.01
C GLU A 93 -99.45 0.53 18.13
N ILE A 94 -99.44 -0.80 18.16
CA ILE A 94 -98.21 -1.61 18.17
C ILE A 94 -97.39 -1.36 16.90
N LEU A 95 -98.02 -1.37 15.73
CA LEU A 95 -97.33 -1.12 14.46
C LEU A 95 -96.72 0.29 14.42
N GLN A 96 -97.42 1.31 14.90
CA GLN A 96 -96.89 2.66 15.02
C GLN A 96 -95.70 2.71 15.98
N ASN A 97 -95.79 2.09 17.16
CA ASN A 97 -94.69 2.01 18.12
C ASN A 97 -93.46 1.28 17.55
N LEU A 98 -93.66 0.16 16.87
CA LEU A 98 -92.57 -0.57 16.22
C LEU A 98 -91.96 0.27 15.09
N THR A 99 -92.77 1.01 14.33
CA THR A 99 -92.30 1.88 13.24
C THR A 99 -91.44 3.03 13.80
N THR A 100 -91.88 3.70 14.86
CA THR A 100 -91.10 4.78 15.50
C THR A 100 -89.81 4.24 16.12
N ARG A 101 -89.86 3.08 16.79
CA ARG A 101 -88.67 2.43 17.34
C ARG A 101 -87.69 2.00 16.26
N LEU A 102 -88.17 1.51 15.11
CA LEU A 102 -87.34 1.13 13.98
C LEU A 102 -86.68 2.36 13.34
N ALA A 103 -87.42 3.46 13.18
CA ALA A 103 -86.87 4.74 12.73
C ALA A 103 -85.75 5.23 13.68
N TYR A 104 -85.99 5.20 14.99
CA TYR A 104 -84.98 5.55 16.00
C TYR A 104 -83.73 4.67 15.91
N VAL A 105 -83.87 3.35 15.75
CA VAL A 105 -82.74 2.44 15.60
C VAL A 105 -81.96 2.71 14.31
N ARG A 106 -82.65 3.05 13.21
CA ARG A 106 -81.99 3.43 11.94
C ARG A 106 -81.20 4.72 12.08
N GLU A 107 -81.78 5.75 12.69
CA GLU A 107 -81.11 7.03 12.96
C GLU A 107 -79.91 6.85 13.89
N SER A 108 -80.07 6.07 14.97
CA SER A 108 -78.97 5.74 15.89
C SER A 108 -77.83 4.99 15.18
N LYS A 109 -78.14 4.01 14.32
CA LYS A 109 -77.15 3.31 13.51
C LYS A 109 -76.43 4.27 12.55
N GLN A 110 -77.17 5.15 11.88
CA GLN A 110 -76.62 6.12 10.95
C GLN A 110 -75.67 7.09 11.67
N SER A 111 -76.07 7.60 12.84
CA SER A 111 -75.23 8.45 13.69
C SER A 111 -73.96 7.72 14.15
N ALA A 112 -74.06 6.44 14.52
CA ALA A 112 -72.89 5.62 14.88
C ALA A 112 -71.94 5.39 13.69
N MET A 113 -72.46 5.21 12.47
CA MET A 113 -71.65 5.09 11.26
C MET A 113 -70.93 6.38 10.92
N GLU A 114 -71.61 7.52 11.03
CA GLU A 114 -71.00 8.84 10.83
C GLU A 114 -69.89 9.11 11.86
N ALA A 115 -70.13 8.78 13.14
CA ALA A 115 -69.10 8.86 14.17
C ALA A 115 -67.89 7.96 13.87
N ALA A 116 -68.12 6.74 13.37
CA ALA A 116 -67.04 5.82 13.00
C ALA A 116 -66.22 6.33 11.80
N GLU A 117 -66.86 6.90 10.78
CA GLU A 117 -66.15 7.50 9.63
C GLU A 117 -65.37 8.76 10.05
N VAL A 118 -65.89 9.58 10.98
CA VAL A 118 -65.13 10.70 11.56
C VAL A 118 -63.86 10.19 12.26
N VAL A 119 -63.98 9.18 13.13
CA VAL A 119 -62.82 8.59 13.82
C VAL A 119 -61.81 8.03 12.81
N LYS A 120 -62.28 7.27 11.81
CA LYS A 120 -61.42 6.71 10.74
C LYS A 120 -60.70 7.80 9.95
N SER A 121 -61.36 8.92 9.65
CA SER A 121 -60.73 10.06 8.97
C SER A 121 -59.66 10.74 9.85
N GLN A 122 -59.91 10.85 11.15
CA GLN A 122 -58.94 11.37 12.11
C GLN A 122 -57.73 10.43 12.26
N THR A 123 -57.95 9.13 12.40
CA THR A 123 -56.88 8.12 12.47
C THR A 123 -55.97 8.21 11.24
N LYS A 124 -56.53 8.30 10.02
CA LYS A 124 -55.74 8.47 8.80
C LYS A 124 -54.92 9.78 8.79
N ARG A 125 -55.44 10.86 9.36
CA ARG A 125 -54.69 12.13 9.50
C ARG A 125 -53.53 11.98 10.49
N TYR A 126 -53.76 11.34 11.65
CA TYR A 126 -52.71 11.08 12.63
C TYR A 126 -51.64 10.11 12.11
N GLU A 127 -52.02 9.10 11.35
CA GLU A 127 -51.08 8.18 10.70
C GLU A 127 -50.17 8.93 9.73
N LYS A 128 -50.73 9.81 8.88
CA LYS A 128 -49.94 10.67 7.99
C LYS A 128 -48.98 11.59 8.73
N THR A 129 -49.40 12.22 9.83
CA THR A 129 -48.51 13.10 10.61
C THR A 129 -47.40 12.33 11.33
N LEU A 130 -47.68 11.11 11.82
CA LEU A 130 -46.69 10.20 12.37
C LEU A 130 -45.66 9.76 11.32
N SER A 131 -46.11 9.37 10.11
CA SER A 131 -45.23 9.01 9.01
C SER A 131 -44.34 10.19 8.57
N LEU A 132 -44.89 11.40 8.47
CA LEU A 132 -44.11 12.58 8.10
C LEU A 132 -43.02 12.90 9.15
N LYS A 133 -43.35 12.78 10.44
CA LYS A 133 -42.39 12.98 11.53
C LYS A 133 -41.31 11.89 11.55
N ALA A 134 -41.67 10.64 11.21
CA ALA A 134 -40.71 9.54 11.08
C ALA A 134 -39.72 9.79 9.92
N VAL A 135 -40.20 10.24 8.75
CA VAL A 135 -39.34 10.60 7.61
C VAL A 135 -38.38 11.74 7.97
N GLY A 136 -38.85 12.77 8.68
CA GLY A 136 -38.00 13.87 9.15
C GLY A 136 -36.94 13.40 10.15
N TYR A 137 -37.29 12.49 11.07
CA TYR A 137 -36.34 11.90 12.01
C TYR A 137 -35.27 11.05 11.34
N GLU A 138 -35.63 10.27 10.31
CA GLU A 138 -34.67 9.51 9.53
C GLU A 138 -33.74 10.42 8.71
N ALA A 139 -34.26 11.52 8.14
CA ALA A 139 -33.43 12.50 7.45
C ALA A 139 -32.40 13.14 8.40
N TRP A 140 -32.85 13.62 9.55
CA TRP A 140 -31.97 14.16 10.59
C TRP A 140 -30.94 13.14 11.09
N ARG A 141 -31.34 11.87 11.27
CA ARG A 141 -30.43 10.78 11.66
C ARG A 141 -29.36 10.55 10.60
N ARG A 142 -29.72 10.55 9.31
CA ARG A 142 -28.75 10.39 8.21
C ARG A 142 -27.76 11.55 8.15
N GLU A 143 -28.22 12.79 8.34
CA GLU A 143 -27.35 13.97 8.42
C GLU A 143 -26.39 13.90 9.62
N LEU A 144 -26.89 13.49 10.78
CA LEU A 144 -26.07 13.29 11.98
C LEU A 144 -25.02 12.18 11.80
N ASP A 145 -25.41 11.06 11.19
CA ASP A 145 -24.48 9.96 10.88
C ASP A 145 -23.45 10.37 9.81
N HIS A 146 -23.84 11.22 8.86
CA HIS A 146 -22.93 11.80 7.88
C HIS A 146 -21.91 12.74 8.55
N ALA A 147 -22.36 13.68 9.37
CA ALA A 147 -21.49 14.59 10.12
C ALA A 147 -20.53 13.83 11.05
N ARG A 148 -20.99 12.73 11.68
CA ARG A 148 -20.12 11.84 12.46
C ARG A 148 -19.05 11.17 11.61
N LYS A 149 -19.39 10.71 10.41
CA LYS A 149 -18.41 10.12 9.48
C LYS A 149 -17.38 11.15 9.05
N GLU A 150 -17.79 12.36 8.72
CA GLU A 150 -16.87 13.46 8.37
C GLU A 150 -15.96 13.83 9.55
N TYR A 151 -16.50 13.88 10.78
CA TYR A 151 -15.69 14.10 11.98
C TYR A 151 -14.67 12.98 12.21
N ILE A 152 -15.03 11.72 11.98
CA ILE A 152 -14.10 10.59 12.09
C ILE A 152 -13.02 10.69 11.01
N THR A 153 -13.39 11.01 9.77
CA THR A 153 -12.43 11.18 8.66
C THR A 153 -11.43 12.31 8.97
N THR A 154 -11.92 13.47 9.39
CA THR A 154 -11.05 14.61 9.74
C THR A 154 -10.15 14.33 10.94
N ILE A 155 -10.59 13.55 11.93
CA ILE A 155 -9.71 13.06 13.01
C ILE A 155 -8.62 12.14 12.48
N ASN A 156 -8.95 11.19 11.60
CA ASN A 156 -7.96 10.27 11.04
C ASN A 156 -6.93 11.01 10.17
N GLU A 157 -7.36 12.01 9.41
CA GLU A 157 -6.47 12.90 8.65
C GLU A 157 -5.58 13.71 9.59
N LEU A 158 -6.14 14.27 10.67
CA LEU A 158 -5.37 14.98 11.70
C LEU A 158 -4.32 14.08 12.36
N ASP A 159 -4.67 12.84 12.69
CA ASP A 159 -3.73 11.90 13.30
C ASP A 159 -2.66 11.44 12.31
N SER A 160 -3.01 11.27 11.04
CA SER A 160 -2.03 11.01 9.96
C SER A 160 -1.05 12.18 9.82
N SER A 161 -1.55 13.42 9.79
CA SER A 161 -0.73 14.64 9.74
C SER A 161 0.17 14.80 10.98
N LYS A 162 -0.31 14.45 12.19
CA LYS A 162 0.52 14.44 13.40
C LYS A 162 1.63 13.39 13.34
N GLN A 163 1.37 12.23 12.77
CA GLN A 163 2.40 11.19 12.57
C GLN A 163 3.47 11.68 11.59
N GLU A 164 3.06 12.29 10.46
CA GLU A 164 3.99 12.90 9.51
C GLU A 164 4.83 14.00 10.16
N LEU A 165 4.22 14.88 10.96
CA LEU A 165 4.93 15.93 11.68
C LEU A 165 5.95 15.36 12.68
N THR A 166 5.61 14.25 13.34
CA THR A 166 6.53 13.55 14.25
C THR A 166 7.70 12.94 13.49
N LYS A 167 7.44 12.35 12.32
CA LYS A 167 8.48 11.81 11.44
C LYS A 167 9.42 12.90 10.93
N ILE A 168 8.87 14.04 10.47
CA ILE A 168 9.67 15.20 10.05
C ILE A 168 10.56 15.71 11.19
N ARG A 169 10.05 15.74 12.44
CA ARG A 169 10.86 16.11 13.60
C ARG A 169 12.01 15.14 13.84
N GLN A 170 11.76 13.84 13.77
CA GLN A 170 12.80 12.81 13.91
C GLN A 170 13.85 12.91 12.81
N ASP A 171 13.43 13.11 11.55
CA ASP A 171 14.32 13.29 10.42
C ASP A 171 15.16 14.57 10.58
N PHE A 172 14.57 15.66 11.06
CA PHE A 172 15.28 16.90 11.36
C PHE A 172 16.33 16.71 12.46
N ASP A 173 15.98 16.04 13.56
CA ASP A 173 16.90 15.74 14.65
C ASP A 173 18.07 14.85 14.17
N ALA A 174 17.78 13.85 13.31
CA ALA A 174 18.80 13.00 12.69
C ALA A 174 19.75 13.80 11.78
N VAL A 175 19.21 14.69 10.94
CA VAL A 175 20.00 15.57 10.07
C VAL A 175 20.85 16.53 10.90
N MET A 176 20.30 17.09 11.98
CA MET A 176 21.05 17.96 12.89
C MET A 176 22.18 17.20 13.61
N GLY A 177 21.93 15.96 14.05
CA GLY A 177 22.96 15.09 14.60
C GLY A 177 24.06 14.78 13.58
N ALA A 178 23.69 14.42 12.35
CA ALA A 178 24.65 14.16 11.28
C ALA A 178 25.49 15.40 10.92
N LYS A 179 24.87 16.59 10.88
CA LYS A 179 25.57 17.85 10.67
C LYS A 179 26.61 18.14 11.75
N LEU A 180 26.25 17.92 13.02
CA LEU A 180 27.17 18.11 14.14
C LEU A 180 28.35 17.12 14.07
N ALA A 181 28.08 15.84 13.76
CA ALA A 181 29.10 14.83 13.58
C ALA A 181 30.06 15.17 12.42
N ALA A 182 29.53 15.65 11.29
CA ALA A 182 30.32 16.08 10.15
C ALA A 182 31.22 17.29 10.48
N LEU A 183 30.71 18.27 11.24
CA LEU A 183 31.51 19.40 11.70
C LEU A 183 32.61 18.98 12.67
N GLN A 184 32.33 18.04 13.57
CA GLN A 184 33.35 17.49 14.47
C GLN A 184 34.45 16.75 13.69
N ALA A 185 34.06 15.87 12.76
CA ALA A 185 34.99 15.13 11.90
C ALA A 185 35.85 16.08 11.05
N ALA A 186 35.26 17.13 10.47
CA ALA A 186 35.99 18.16 9.74
C ALA A 186 36.99 18.91 10.63
N GLY A 187 36.61 19.24 11.86
CA GLY A 187 37.50 19.86 12.84
C GLY A 187 38.67 18.95 13.25
N GLU A 188 38.40 17.65 13.44
CA GLU A 188 39.45 16.65 13.72
C GLU A 188 40.40 16.48 12.55
N ALA A 189 39.89 16.38 11.32
CA ALA A 189 40.69 16.33 10.11
C ALA A 189 41.56 17.58 9.94
N GLN A 190 41.03 18.77 10.23
CA GLN A 190 41.78 20.03 10.18
C GLN A 190 42.92 20.05 11.21
N ARG A 191 42.67 19.62 12.45
CA ARG A 191 43.71 19.53 13.49
C ARG A 191 44.80 18.52 13.10
N SER A 192 44.40 17.36 12.58
CA SER A 192 45.34 16.35 12.08
C SER A 192 46.18 16.88 10.92
N ALA A 193 45.57 17.57 9.94
CA ALA A 193 46.28 18.18 8.83
C ALA A 193 47.28 19.25 9.30
N LYS A 194 46.92 20.06 10.30
CA LYS A 194 47.81 21.06 10.89
C LYS A 194 49.02 20.39 11.57
N LEU A 195 48.81 19.38 12.40
CA LEU A 195 49.88 18.62 13.04
C LEU A 195 50.81 17.95 12.01
N ASN A 196 50.25 17.36 10.95
CA ASN A 196 51.03 16.78 9.88
C ASN A 196 51.87 17.83 9.14
N SER A 197 51.31 19.01 8.87
CA SER A 197 52.04 20.12 8.25
C SER A 197 53.20 20.60 9.13
N GLU A 198 52.99 20.73 10.44
CA GLU A 198 54.05 21.07 11.41
C GLU A 198 55.15 20.01 11.40
N ARG A 199 54.78 18.72 11.44
CA ARG A 199 55.73 17.61 11.39
C ARG A 199 56.53 17.55 10.08
N ILE A 200 55.90 17.85 8.94
CA ILE A 200 56.60 17.97 7.65
C ILE A 200 57.62 19.12 7.70
N GLY A 201 57.27 20.25 8.33
CA GLY A 201 58.19 21.36 8.55
C GLY A 201 59.41 20.98 9.39
N GLU A 202 59.18 20.28 10.51
CA GLU A 202 60.26 19.76 11.36
C GLU A 202 61.19 18.81 10.59
N LEU A 203 60.64 17.82 9.89
CA LEU A 203 61.41 16.89 9.08
C LEU A 203 62.18 17.60 7.96
N SER A 204 61.60 18.63 7.34
CA SER A 204 62.28 19.42 6.32
C SER A 204 63.48 20.18 6.90
N ASN A 205 63.36 20.71 8.12
CA ASN A 205 64.46 21.35 8.83
C ASN A 205 65.54 20.34 9.21
N GLU A 206 65.18 19.15 9.72
CA GLU A 206 66.12 18.05 10.01
C GLU A 206 66.88 17.61 8.74
N ILE A 207 66.20 17.52 7.60
CA ILE A 207 66.85 17.20 6.32
C ILE A 207 67.82 18.32 5.91
N ALA A 208 67.45 19.59 6.10
CA ALA A 208 68.33 20.71 5.78
C ALA A 208 69.58 20.74 6.66
N THR A 209 69.45 20.52 7.97
CA THR A 209 70.60 20.46 8.89
C THR A 209 71.50 19.26 8.58
N MET A 210 70.91 18.09 8.29
CA MET A 210 71.68 16.90 7.89
C MET A 210 72.43 17.14 6.58
N LYS A 211 71.80 17.75 5.57
CA LYS A 211 72.48 18.14 4.31
C LYS A 211 73.65 19.10 4.58
N ALA A 212 73.46 20.13 5.40
CA ALA A 212 74.52 21.06 5.77
C ALA A 212 75.69 20.33 6.48
N SER A 213 75.40 19.38 7.36
CA SER A 213 76.43 18.58 8.03
C SER A 213 77.21 17.66 7.08
N ILE A 214 76.54 17.07 6.09
CA ILE A 214 77.18 16.25 5.05
C ILE A 214 78.11 17.11 4.20
N GLU A 215 77.70 18.34 3.88
CA GLU A 215 78.50 19.29 3.11
C GLU A 215 79.73 19.75 3.89
N GLN A 216 79.58 20.04 5.19
CA GLN A 216 80.73 20.31 6.08
C GLN A 216 81.70 19.13 6.17
N LEU A 217 81.18 17.90 6.31
CA LEU A 217 82.02 16.69 6.33
C LEU A 217 82.76 16.47 5.01
N ARG A 218 82.11 16.77 3.87
CA ARG A 218 82.76 16.74 2.55
C ARG A 218 83.91 17.74 2.46
N LEU A 219 83.67 18.99 2.83
CA LEU A 219 84.71 20.03 2.83
C LEU A 219 85.88 19.66 3.75
N ALA A 220 85.59 19.11 4.95
CA ALA A 220 86.64 18.65 5.87
C ALA A 220 87.42 17.45 5.30
N ALA A 221 86.76 16.53 4.60
CA ALA A 221 87.43 15.41 3.93
C ALA A 221 88.32 15.89 2.77
N GLU A 222 87.85 16.86 1.97
CA GLU A 222 88.62 17.51 0.90
C GLU A 222 89.84 18.25 1.47
N GLN A 223 89.67 19.03 2.55
CA GLN A 223 90.79 19.68 3.24
C GLN A 223 91.80 18.67 3.79
N SER A 224 91.35 17.60 4.44
CA SER A 224 92.24 16.55 4.93
C SER A 224 92.99 15.84 3.80
N GLN A 225 92.35 15.68 2.63
CA GLN A 225 92.99 15.14 1.44
C GLN A 225 94.02 16.12 0.87
N GLU A 226 93.70 17.41 0.74
CA GLU A 226 94.64 18.44 0.30
C GLU A 226 95.84 18.55 1.26
N GLU A 227 95.62 18.49 2.58
CA GLU A 227 96.68 18.48 3.58
C GLU A 227 97.57 17.24 3.44
N ARG A 228 97.00 16.05 3.25
CA ARG A 228 97.76 14.82 2.96
C ARG A 228 98.56 14.95 1.66
N GLU A 229 97.98 15.49 0.61
CA GLU A 229 98.67 15.70 -0.66
C GLU A 229 99.79 16.74 -0.54
N ALA A 230 99.59 17.81 0.23
CA ALA A 230 100.60 18.81 0.52
C ALA A 230 101.75 18.26 1.38
N GLN A 231 101.42 17.45 2.41
CA GLN A 231 102.40 16.73 3.22
C GLN A 231 103.18 15.71 2.38
N LEU A 232 102.51 15.00 1.47
CA LEU A 232 103.16 14.06 0.58
C LEU A 232 104.09 14.79 -0.39
N LYS A 233 103.66 15.93 -0.96
CA LYS A 233 104.51 16.78 -1.82
C LYS A 233 105.71 17.35 -1.07
N SER A 234 105.56 17.80 0.18
CA SER A 234 106.68 18.30 0.98
C SER A 234 107.66 17.18 1.35
N TYR A 235 107.15 15.98 1.68
CA TYR A 235 107.96 14.80 1.90
C TYR A 235 108.77 14.43 0.65
N TYR A 236 108.14 14.37 -0.52
CA TYR A 236 108.86 14.09 -1.78
C TYR A 236 109.90 15.17 -2.13
N LYS A 237 109.62 16.44 -1.84
CA LYS A 237 110.58 17.53 -2.05
C LYS A 237 111.79 17.40 -1.12
N ASN A 238 111.56 17.15 0.17
CA ASN A 238 112.63 16.98 1.15
C ASN A 238 113.45 15.72 0.86
N ALA A 239 112.80 14.59 0.54
CA ALA A 239 113.47 13.37 0.14
C ALA A 239 114.31 13.57 -1.13
N LYS A 240 113.84 14.36 -2.10
CA LYS A 240 114.62 14.72 -3.29
C LYS A 240 115.84 15.58 -2.96
N GLU A 241 115.69 16.59 -2.09
CA GLU A 241 116.81 17.43 -1.63
C GLU A 241 117.83 16.63 -0.81
N GLU A 242 117.37 15.68 0.01
CA GLU A 242 118.20 14.75 0.78
C GLU A 242 118.93 13.76 -0.13
N VAL A 243 118.27 13.20 -1.15
CA VAL A 243 118.91 12.39 -2.19
C VAL A 243 119.92 13.21 -2.98
N GLN A 244 119.66 14.49 -3.25
CA GLN A 244 120.58 15.37 -3.98
C GLN A 244 121.82 15.72 -3.15
N LYS A 245 121.65 15.92 -1.83
CA LYS A 245 122.73 16.08 -0.84
C LYS A 245 123.51 14.79 -0.62
N ASN A 246 122.80 13.64 -0.67
CA ASN A 246 123.38 12.31 -0.59
C ASN A 246 124.08 11.89 -1.90
N LEU A 247 123.65 12.38 -3.07
CA LEU A 247 124.29 12.16 -4.38
C LEU A 247 125.61 12.96 -4.49
N GLU A 248 125.71 14.09 -3.79
CA GLU A 248 126.96 14.86 -3.65
C GLU A 248 127.95 14.19 -2.70
N SER A 249 127.47 13.45 -1.67
CA SER A 249 128.33 12.63 -0.80
C SER A 249 128.64 11.24 -1.37
N LEU A 250 127.73 10.61 -2.13
CA LEU A 250 127.92 9.32 -2.83
C LEU A 250 128.63 9.44 -4.19
N LYS A 251 129.27 10.57 -4.51
CA LYS A 251 130.29 10.62 -5.57
C LYS A 251 131.67 10.13 -5.12
N LYS A 252 131.78 9.74 -3.85
CA LYS A 252 132.92 9.02 -3.28
C LYS A 252 132.34 7.78 -2.60
N GLU A 253 132.82 6.60 -3.03
CA GLU A 253 132.74 5.32 -2.31
C GLU A 253 131.50 4.43 -2.62
N ASN A 254 131.76 3.38 -3.43
CA ASN A 254 131.23 1.99 -3.57
C ASN A 254 129.87 1.57 -2.94
N ASP A 255 129.14 0.51 -3.35
CA ASP A 255 129.52 -0.91 -3.60
C ASP A 255 128.32 -1.71 -4.23
N PRO A 256 128.54 -2.86 -4.92
CA PRO A 256 127.53 -3.59 -5.71
C PRO A 256 126.92 -4.85 -5.04
N GLU A 257 126.84 -4.93 -3.70
CA GLU A 257 126.26 -6.10 -2.99
C GLU A 257 124.85 -5.88 -2.37
N LEU A 258 124.25 -4.69 -2.53
CA LEU A 258 122.88 -4.41 -2.05
C LEU A 258 121.77 -4.74 -3.07
N GLU A 259 122.12 -4.92 -4.35
CA GLU A 259 121.18 -5.11 -5.47
C GLU A 259 120.39 -6.43 -5.35
N GLN A 260 121.02 -7.50 -4.84
CA GLN A 260 120.37 -8.81 -4.76
C GLN A 260 119.28 -8.93 -3.68
N ASN A 261 119.33 -8.11 -2.63
CA ASN A 261 118.32 -8.09 -1.56
C ASN A 261 117.14 -7.16 -1.89
N LEU A 262 117.37 -6.17 -2.77
CA LEU A 262 116.33 -5.30 -3.30
C LEU A 262 115.47 -5.99 -4.36
N ASP A 263 116.04 -6.89 -5.17
CA ASP A 263 115.31 -7.66 -6.19
C ASP A 263 114.27 -8.63 -5.58
N VAL A 264 114.57 -9.25 -4.43
CA VAL A 264 113.62 -10.15 -3.75
C VAL A 264 112.44 -9.37 -3.16
N LYS A 265 112.70 -8.20 -2.53
CA LYS A 265 111.64 -7.33 -2.00
C LYS A 265 110.84 -6.63 -3.10
N LEU A 266 111.46 -6.33 -4.24
CA LEU A 266 110.76 -5.86 -5.42
C LEU A 266 109.82 -6.95 -5.95
N ALA A 267 110.26 -8.20 -6.06
CA ALA A 267 109.39 -9.30 -6.49
C ALA A 267 108.18 -9.50 -5.55
N GLU A 268 108.37 -9.45 -4.22
CA GLU A 268 107.28 -9.54 -3.23
C GLU A 268 106.29 -8.37 -3.32
N THR A 269 106.80 -7.13 -3.40
CA THR A 269 105.93 -5.94 -3.53
C THR A 269 105.22 -5.90 -4.88
N THR A 270 105.84 -6.37 -5.95
CA THR A 270 105.21 -6.46 -7.27
C THR A 270 104.08 -7.49 -7.26
N ALA A 271 104.26 -8.63 -6.57
CA ALA A 271 103.21 -9.63 -6.39
C ALA A 271 102.03 -9.12 -5.54
N GLU A 272 102.29 -8.36 -4.47
CA GLU A 272 101.23 -7.71 -3.68
C GLU A 272 100.47 -6.64 -4.48
N ILE A 273 101.17 -5.87 -5.32
CA ILE A 273 100.55 -4.90 -6.23
C ILE A 273 99.68 -5.61 -7.25
N GLU A 274 100.12 -6.73 -7.82
CA GLU A 274 99.31 -7.54 -8.74
C GLU A 274 98.05 -8.10 -8.06
N ALA A 275 98.16 -8.59 -6.83
CA ALA A 275 97.02 -9.08 -6.05
C ALA A 275 96.01 -7.95 -5.73
N LEU A 276 96.49 -6.77 -5.36
CA LEU A 276 95.64 -5.59 -5.15
C LEU A 276 94.97 -5.13 -6.45
N GLN A 277 95.69 -5.13 -7.57
CA GLN A 277 95.11 -4.84 -8.88
C GLN A 277 94.04 -5.86 -9.28
N GLU A 278 94.23 -7.14 -8.97
CA GLU A 278 93.24 -8.18 -9.21
C GLU A 278 91.99 -7.99 -8.34
N HIS A 279 92.17 -7.61 -7.07
CA HIS A 279 91.06 -7.26 -6.16
C HIS A 279 90.28 -6.03 -6.63
N ILE A 280 90.97 -5.00 -7.13
CA ILE A 280 90.35 -3.80 -7.71
C ILE A 280 89.56 -4.17 -8.97
N LYS A 281 90.10 -5.03 -9.85
CA LYS A 281 89.40 -5.52 -11.03
C LYS A 281 88.14 -6.31 -10.66
N LYS A 282 88.21 -7.19 -9.65
CA LYS A 282 87.05 -7.95 -9.14
C LYS A 282 85.98 -7.04 -8.53
N LEU A 283 86.36 -6.07 -7.70
CA LEU A 283 85.43 -5.07 -7.13
C LEU A 283 84.78 -4.20 -8.20
N HIS A 284 85.57 -3.76 -9.18
CA HIS A 284 85.06 -2.96 -10.29
C HIS A 284 84.08 -3.76 -11.16
N ALA A 285 84.36 -5.03 -11.45
CA ALA A 285 83.44 -5.91 -12.19
C ALA A 285 82.12 -6.11 -11.43
N SER A 286 82.18 -6.39 -10.12
CA SER A 286 80.97 -6.53 -9.29
C SER A 286 80.15 -5.23 -9.21
N LYS A 287 80.83 -4.08 -9.07
CA LYS A 287 80.16 -2.77 -9.04
C LYS A 287 79.53 -2.42 -10.39
N MET A 288 80.20 -2.72 -11.51
CA MET A 288 79.65 -2.51 -12.85
C MET A 288 78.44 -3.42 -13.11
N GLU A 289 78.44 -4.66 -12.62
CA GLU A 289 77.28 -5.54 -12.73
C GLU A 289 76.09 -5.02 -11.91
N SER A 290 76.33 -4.53 -10.69
CA SER A 290 75.29 -3.88 -9.88
C SER A 290 74.73 -2.61 -10.54
N VAL A 291 75.59 -1.76 -11.12
CA VAL A 291 75.16 -0.57 -11.88
C VAL A 291 74.33 -0.98 -13.09
N ARG A 292 74.73 -2.05 -13.79
CA ARG A 292 74.01 -2.57 -14.96
C ARG A 292 72.62 -3.09 -14.56
N LEU A 293 72.50 -3.84 -13.46
CA LEU A 293 71.23 -4.30 -12.88
C LEU A 293 70.31 -3.14 -12.51
N LEU A 294 70.83 -2.14 -11.78
CA LEU A 294 70.08 -0.93 -11.42
C LEU A 294 69.65 -0.14 -12.66
N THR A 295 70.48 -0.11 -13.72
CA THR A 295 70.13 0.56 -14.97
C THR A 295 69.01 -0.18 -15.72
N SER A 296 68.96 -1.51 -15.67
CA SER A 296 67.84 -2.28 -16.23
C SER A 296 66.55 -2.08 -15.45
N GLU A 297 66.60 -2.12 -14.11
CA GLU A 297 65.43 -1.85 -13.25
C GLU A 297 64.91 -0.42 -13.45
N LEU A 298 65.81 0.57 -13.58
CA LEU A 298 65.45 1.95 -13.87
C LEU A 298 64.77 2.08 -15.24
N LYS A 299 65.27 1.39 -16.27
CA LYS A 299 64.63 1.38 -17.61
C LYS A 299 63.25 0.73 -17.56
N GLU A 300 63.08 -0.34 -16.81
CA GLU A 300 61.79 -1.00 -16.62
C GLU A 300 60.80 -0.11 -15.87
N ALA A 301 61.23 0.50 -14.75
CA ALA A 301 60.43 1.47 -14.00
C ALA A 301 60.07 2.71 -14.84
N THR A 302 60.99 3.17 -15.71
CA THR A 302 60.70 4.28 -16.63
C THR A 302 59.66 3.89 -17.68
N LYS A 303 59.67 2.64 -18.16
CA LYS A 303 58.69 2.12 -19.10
C LYS A 303 57.31 2.01 -18.46
N THR A 304 57.20 1.42 -17.27
CA THR A 304 55.92 1.31 -16.56
C THR A 304 55.33 2.68 -16.22
N LEU A 305 56.16 3.65 -15.85
CA LEU A 305 55.72 5.03 -15.59
C LEU A 305 55.19 5.71 -16.86
N LYS A 306 55.78 5.43 -18.03
CA LYS A 306 55.27 5.90 -19.32
C LYS A 306 53.92 5.24 -19.66
N ASP A 307 53.77 3.94 -19.47
CA ASP A 307 52.52 3.22 -19.71
C ASP A 307 51.38 3.78 -18.83
N ILE A 308 51.65 4.05 -17.54
CA ILE A 308 50.70 4.70 -16.61
C ILE A 308 50.34 6.12 -17.07
N ALA A 309 51.30 6.87 -17.62
CA ALA A 309 51.02 8.21 -18.14
C ALA A 309 50.10 8.18 -19.37
N GLU A 310 50.25 7.19 -20.25
CA GLU A 310 49.38 6.97 -21.41
C GLU A 310 47.97 6.52 -20.99
N GLU A 311 47.85 5.65 -19.98
CA GLU A 311 46.57 5.24 -19.39
C GLU A 311 45.85 6.42 -18.73
N LYS A 312 46.55 7.24 -17.94
CA LYS A 312 46.01 8.49 -17.36
C LYS A 312 45.45 9.41 -18.44
N ASN A 313 46.15 9.53 -19.56
CA ASN A 313 45.72 10.37 -20.67
C ASN A 313 44.46 9.82 -21.35
N SER A 314 44.35 8.49 -21.45
CA SER A 314 43.15 7.80 -21.97
C SER A 314 41.95 7.94 -21.04
N LEU A 315 42.15 7.80 -19.73
CA LEU A 315 41.15 8.08 -18.69
C LEU A 315 40.68 9.54 -18.72
N ASN A 316 41.60 10.49 -18.84
CA ASN A 316 41.24 11.91 -18.97
C ASN A 316 40.38 12.18 -20.21
N LYS A 317 40.68 11.55 -21.36
CA LYS A 317 39.84 11.64 -22.56
C LYS A 317 38.44 11.07 -22.31
N LEU A 318 38.34 9.90 -21.67
CA LEU A 318 37.05 9.29 -21.33
C LEU A 318 36.22 10.19 -20.39
N VAL A 319 36.85 10.74 -19.36
CA VAL A 319 36.21 11.69 -18.43
C VAL A 319 35.74 12.95 -19.16
N PHE A 320 36.51 13.44 -20.14
CA PHE A 320 36.09 14.56 -20.97
C PHE A 320 34.86 14.20 -21.82
N PHE A 321 34.86 13.04 -22.49
CA PHE A 321 33.70 12.54 -23.25
C PHE A 321 32.45 12.41 -22.38
N LEU A 322 32.56 11.78 -21.21
CA LEU A 322 31.44 11.62 -20.29
C LEU A 322 30.93 12.98 -19.79
N ARG A 323 31.80 13.95 -19.51
CA ARG A 323 31.38 15.32 -19.15
C ARG A 323 30.62 16.02 -20.27
N THR A 324 31.06 15.86 -21.52
CA THR A 324 30.36 16.46 -22.67
C THR A 324 29.00 15.81 -22.90
N GLU A 325 28.91 14.48 -22.76
CA GLU A 325 27.65 13.75 -22.87
C GLU A 325 26.67 14.15 -21.75
N LEU A 326 27.15 14.28 -20.51
CA LEU A 326 26.34 14.77 -19.39
C LEU A 326 25.81 16.20 -19.62
N LYS A 327 26.62 17.06 -20.25
CA LYS A 327 26.20 18.42 -20.62
C LYS A 327 25.15 18.40 -21.74
N GLN A 328 25.30 17.52 -22.71
CA GLN A 328 24.33 17.32 -23.79
C GLN A 328 22.99 16.80 -23.26
N VAL A 329 22.99 15.77 -22.42
CA VAL A 329 21.77 15.22 -21.80
C VAL A 329 21.04 16.28 -20.97
N ARG A 330 21.77 17.14 -20.24
CA ARG A 330 21.15 18.27 -19.53
C ARG A 330 20.48 19.27 -20.47
N SER A 331 21.14 19.65 -21.58
CA SER A 331 20.52 20.53 -22.56
C SER A 331 19.30 19.92 -23.26
N GLU A 332 19.32 18.61 -23.51
CA GLU A 332 18.17 17.89 -24.05
C GLU A 332 17.00 17.86 -23.04
N GLN A 333 17.30 17.65 -21.75
CA GLN A 333 16.31 17.71 -20.67
C GLN A 333 15.66 19.09 -20.56
N ASP A 334 16.45 20.17 -20.64
CA ASP A 334 15.92 21.53 -20.60
C ASP A 334 15.07 21.83 -21.85
N GLY A 335 15.47 21.34 -23.03
CA GLY A 335 14.67 21.45 -24.26
C GLY A 335 13.35 20.66 -24.23
N VAL A 336 13.29 19.54 -23.51
CA VAL A 336 12.01 18.80 -23.31
C VAL A 336 11.07 19.60 -22.41
N LYS A 337 11.58 20.22 -21.34
CA LYS A 337 10.77 21.08 -20.45
C LYS A 337 10.20 22.30 -21.16
N GLU A 338 10.97 22.90 -22.07
CA GLU A 338 10.50 24.03 -22.89
C GLU A 338 9.37 23.60 -23.84
N LYS A 339 9.54 22.47 -24.54
CA LYS A 339 8.49 21.90 -25.40
C LYS A 339 7.24 21.48 -24.63
N GLU A 340 7.39 21.00 -23.40
CA GLU A 340 6.27 20.69 -22.50
C GLU A 340 5.50 21.97 -22.13
N HIS A 341 6.21 23.07 -21.85
CA HIS A 341 5.58 24.35 -21.59
C HIS A 341 4.85 24.90 -22.82
N GLU A 342 5.47 24.83 -23.99
CA GLU A 342 4.84 25.23 -25.27
C GLU A 342 3.60 24.38 -25.59
N ALA A 343 3.66 23.07 -25.38
CA ALA A 343 2.51 22.17 -25.53
C ALA A 343 1.39 22.50 -24.53
N GLY A 344 1.73 22.88 -23.30
CA GLY A 344 0.78 23.37 -22.29
C GLY A 344 0.07 24.66 -22.72
N VAL A 345 0.81 25.59 -23.32
CA VAL A 345 0.24 26.85 -23.85
C VAL A 345 -0.66 26.59 -25.08
N LEU A 346 -0.26 25.69 -25.98
CA LEU A 346 -1.08 25.28 -27.13
C LEU A 346 -2.37 24.58 -26.69
N ALA A 347 -2.30 23.70 -25.69
CA ALA A 347 -3.48 23.04 -25.13
C ALA A 347 -4.45 24.05 -24.49
N ALA A 348 -3.93 25.05 -23.77
CA ALA A 348 -4.74 26.13 -23.20
C ALA A 348 -5.42 26.99 -24.29
N ASN A 349 -4.72 27.30 -25.38
CA ASN A 349 -5.27 28.08 -26.50
C ASN A 349 -6.36 27.32 -27.27
N LEU A 350 -6.16 26.03 -27.55
CA LEU A 350 -7.19 25.18 -28.18
C LEU A 350 -8.43 25.04 -27.29
N THR A 351 -8.24 24.98 -25.97
CA THR A 351 -9.34 24.94 -25.00
C THR A 351 -10.18 26.23 -25.06
N ASN A 352 -9.52 27.38 -25.19
CA ASN A 352 -10.19 28.68 -25.33
C ASN A 352 -10.91 28.83 -26.68
N GLU A 353 -10.35 28.32 -27.78
CA GLU A 353 -11.01 28.33 -29.10
C GLU A 353 -12.26 27.42 -29.15
N LEU A 354 -12.21 26.24 -28.51
CA LEU A 354 -13.38 25.36 -28.38
C LEU A 354 -14.50 26.01 -27.57
N GLN A 355 -14.15 26.79 -26.55
CA GLN A 355 -15.13 27.54 -25.74
C GLN A 355 -15.76 28.71 -26.52
N GLY A 356 -15.05 29.32 -27.48
CA GLY A 356 -15.58 30.37 -28.36
C GLY A 356 -16.49 29.84 -29.48
N ARG A 357 -16.23 28.65 -30.03
CA ARG A 357 -17.04 28.06 -31.12
C ARG A 357 -18.35 27.41 -30.65
N MET A 358 -18.50 27.14 -29.36
CA MET A 358 -19.72 26.55 -28.78
C MET A 358 -20.83 27.59 -28.52
N GLY A 359 -20.60 28.89 -28.77
CA GLY A 359 -21.57 29.98 -28.55
C GLY A 359 -22.59 30.21 -29.67
N GLY A 360 -22.58 29.45 -30.76
CA GLY A 360 -23.45 29.74 -31.91
C GLY A 360 -23.71 28.56 -32.83
N ALA A 361 -24.59 27.65 -32.44
CA ALA A 361 -25.22 26.70 -33.37
C ALA A 361 -26.61 26.30 -32.88
N LYS A 362 -27.64 26.79 -33.57
CA LYS A 362 -29.04 26.38 -33.45
C LYS A 362 -29.25 25.15 -34.35
N PRO A 363 -29.99 24.13 -33.89
CA PRO A 363 -31.03 23.58 -34.78
C PRO A 363 -32.34 23.20 -34.07
N GLU A 364 -33.39 23.25 -34.88
CA GLU A 364 -34.78 22.90 -34.63
C GLU A 364 -35.03 21.41 -34.28
N PRO A 365 -36.19 21.10 -33.68
CA PRO A 365 -36.51 19.79 -33.14
C PRO A 365 -37.13 18.89 -34.22
N SER A 366 -37.04 17.56 -34.06
CA SER A 366 -38.17 16.65 -34.32
C SER A 366 -37.88 15.16 -34.00
N ILE A 367 -38.91 14.58 -33.37
CA ILE A 367 -39.35 13.17 -33.22
C ILE A 367 -38.67 12.31 -32.14
N MET A 368 -39.48 12.16 -31.09
CA MET A 368 -39.33 11.52 -29.80
C MET A 368 -39.93 10.10 -29.84
N GLU A 369 -39.55 9.28 -28.87
CA GLU A 369 -40.20 8.03 -28.37
C GLU A 369 -39.65 6.63 -28.75
N ASP A 370 -39.10 6.33 -29.93
CA ASP A 370 -38.58 4.95 -30.17
C ASP A 370 -37.09 4.73 -29.82
N LEU A 371 -36.28 5.79 -29.74
CA LEU A 371 -34.84 5.67 -29.41
C LEU A 371 -34.57 5.46 -27.91
N GLU A 372 -35.47 5.87 -27.03
CA GLU A 372 -35.19 6.02 -25.60
C GLU A 372 -35.13 4.67 -24.87
N ALA A 373 -35.93 3.70 -25.31
CA ALA A 373 -35.91 2.32 -24.81
C ALA A 373 -34.64 1.56 -25.24
N ASP A 374 -34.19 1.77 -26.48
CA ASP A 374 -32.99 1.11 -27.02
C ASP A 374 -31.70 1.70 -26.41
N ILE A 375 -31.69 3.02 -26.17
CA ILE A 375 -30.62 3.68 -25.42
C ILE A 375 -30.53 3.15 -23.98
N PHE A 376 -31.65 2.95 -23.29
CA PHE A 376 -31.65 2.43 -21.92
C PHE A 376 -31.14 0.97 -21.85
N TYR A 377 -31.53 0.11 -22.80
CA TYR A 377 -31.05 -1.26 -22.86
C TYR A 377 -29.54 -1.35 -23.13
N VAL A 378 -29.05 -0.55 -24.09
CA VAL A 378 -27.62 -0.47 -24.42
C VAL A 378 -26.81 0.08 -23.24
N GLN A 379 -27.31 1.10 -22.54
CA GLN A 379 -26.67 1.64 -21.35
C GLN A 379 -26.62 0.63 -20.20
N SER A 380 -27.69 -0.11 -19.96
CA SER A 380 -27.74 -1.15 -18.92
C SER A 380 -26.74 -2.28 -19.18
N LYS A 381 -26.65 -2.75 -20.43
CA LYS A 381 -25.65 -3.75 -20.86
C LYS A 381 -24.22 -3.24 -20.71
N LYS A 382 -23.97 -1.97 -21.02
CA LYS A 382 -22.63 -1.36 -20.88
C LYS A 382 -22.24 -1.21 -19.42
N ILE A 383 -23.17 -0.86 -18.54
CA ILE A 383 -22.96 -0.82 -17.08
C ILE A 383 -22.63 -2.21 -16.54
N GLN A 384 -23.37 -3.25 -16.92
CA GLN A 384 -23.05 -4.64 -16.51
C GLN A 384 -21.66 -5.09 -16.98
N LYS A 385 -21.28 -4.74 -18.21
CA LYS A 385 -19.95 -5.07 -18.73
C LYS A 385 -18.85 -4.35 -17.95
N LEU A 386 -19.03 -3.06 -17.67
CA LEU A 386 -18.09 -2.28 -16.85
C LEU A 386 -18.00 -2.84 -15.43
N GLN A 387 -19.12 -3.25 -14.82
CA GLN A 387 -19.11 -3.90 -13.51
C GLN A 387 -18.28 -5.19 -13.51
N LEU A 388 -18.48 -6.07 -14.49
CA LEU A 388 -17.69 -7.30 -14.66
C LEU A 388 -16.20 -7.01 -14.86
N GLU A 389 -15.85 -6.00 -15.66
CA GLU A 389 -14.47 -5.59 -15.90
C GLU A 389 -13.82 -4.99 -14.63
N THR A 390 -14.55 -4.16 -13.88
CA THR A 390 -14.07 -3.63 -12.59
C THR A 390 -13.92 -4.72 -11.52
N GLU A 391 -14.82 -5.70 -11.50
CA GLU A 391 -14.73 -6.85 -10.59
C GLU A 391 -13.50 -7.72 -10.94
N GLY A 392 -13.22 -7.91 -12.22
CA GLY A 392 -12.02 -8.57 -12.73
C GLY A 392 -10.74 -7.86 -12.29
N ALA A 393 -10.65 -6.55 -12.57
CA ALA A 393 -9.51 -5.73 -12.15
C ALA A 393 -9.32 -5.73 -10.62
N ARG A 394 -10.42 -5.75 -9.85
CA ARG A 394 -10.36 -5.86 -8.39
C ARG A 394 -9.74 -7.19 -7.93
N LYS A 395 -10.14 -8.30 -8.54
CA LYS A 395 -9.58 -9.63 -8.23
C LYS A 395 -8.11 -9.75 -8.59
N GLU A 396 -7.71 -9.21 -9.74
CA GLU A 396 -6.31 -9.16 -10.15
C GLU A 396 -5.46 -8.32 -9.18
N ALA A 397 -5.97 -7.17 -8.74
CA ALA A 397 -5.31 -6.34 -7.73
C ALA A 397 -5.19 -7.06 -6.38
N GLU A 398 -6.23 -7.78 -5.93
CA GLU A 398 -6.18 -8.60 -4.72
C GLU A 398 -5.14 -9.73 -4.83
N GLU A 399 -5.04 -10.40 -5.99
CA GLU A 399 -4.06 -11.46 -6.23
C GLU A 399 -2.62 -10.91 -6.26
N MET A 400 -2.41 -9.75 -6.89
CA MET A 400 -1.12 -9.05 -6.90
C MET A 400 -0.71 -8.63 -5.50
N ARG A 401 -1.64 -8.14 -4.68
CA ARG A 401 -1.40 -7.82 -3.27
C ARG A 401 -0.99 -9.05 -2.47
N ARG A 402 -1.63 -10.20 -2.71
CA ARG A 402 -1.25 -11.48 -2.07
C ARG A 402 0.18 -11.88 -2.45
N LYS A 403 0.53 -11.85 -3.74
CA LYS A 403 1.89 -12.15 -4.23
C LYS A 403 2.94 -11.21 -3.66
N ALA A 404 2.63 -9.91 -3.58
CA ALA A 404 3.52 -8.93 -2.95
C ALA A 404 3.76 -9.22 -1.46
N GLN A 405 2.73 -9.65 -0.73
CA GLN A 405 2.86 -10.03 0.67
C GLN A 405 3.68 -11.31 0.87
N GLU A 406 3.54 -12.30 -0.02
CA GLU A 406 4.37 -13.51 -0.03
C GLU A 406 5.84 -13.20 -0.30
N LEU A 407 6.12 -12.36 -1.30
CA LEU A 407 7.48 -11.90 -1.61
C LEU A 407 8.09 -11.11 -0.43
N LYS A 408 7.29 -10.29 0.25
CA LYS A 408 7.75 -9.57 1.45
C LYS A 408 8.13 -10.55 2.57
N GLN A 409 7.32 -11.56 2.83
CA GLN A 409 7.63 -12.57 3.84
C GLN A 409 8.88 -13.39 3.49
N GLU A 410 9.08 -13.71 2.21
CA GLU A 410 10.29 -14.41 1.76
C GLU A 410 11.54 -13.54 1.89
N ALA A 411 11.44 -12.25 1.56
CA ALA A 411 12.52 -11.29 1.77
C ALA A 411 12.88 -11.13 3.27
N GLU A 412 11.88 -11.08 4.16
CA GLU A 412 12.09 -11.03 5.61
C GLU A 412 12.78 -12.29 6.14
N LYS A 413 12.37 -13.49 5.66
CA LYS A 413 13.06 -14.75 6.00
C LYS A 413 14.50 -14.77 5.51
N SER A 414 14.76 -14.33 4.28
CA SER A 414 16.10 -14.23 3.72
C SER A 414 16.97 -13.24 4.50
N ARG A 415 16.40 -12.13 4.96
CA ARG A 415 17.11 -11.15 5.81
C ARG A 415 17.50 -11.77 7.15
N GLY A 416 16.58 -12.48 7.80
CA GLY A 416 16.88 -13.18 9.05
C GLY A 416 17.99 -14.24 8.91
N ALA A 417 18.00 -14.99 7.80
CA ALA A 417 19.08 -15.93 7.50
C ALA A 417 20.43 -15.24 7.26
N ALA A 418 20.43 -14.06 6.64
CA ALA A 418 21.64 -13.25 6.44
C ALA A 418 22.16 -12.69 7.77
N GLU A 419 21.28 -12.15 8.62
CA GLU A 419 21.63 -11.67 9.97
C GLU A 419 22.24 -12.80 10.83
N GLU A 420 21.69 -14.00 10.77
CA GLU A 420 22.24 -15.17 11.49
C GLU A 420 23.62 -15.59 10.94
N ALA A 421 23.82 -15.53 9.62
CA ALA A 421 25.11 -15.80 9.00
C ALA A 421 26.17 -14.74 9.37
N GLU A 422 25.78 -13.48 9.50
CA GLU A 422 26.65 -12.38 9.93
C GLU A 422 27.09 -12.56 11.39
N GLN A 423 26.17 -12.93 12.29
CA GLN A 423 26.51 -13.24 13.68
C GLN A 423 27.48 -14.42 13.80
N ARG A 424 27.28 -15.47 12.99
CA ARG A 424 28.23 -16.61 12.92
C ARG A 424 29.61 -16.16 12.43
N LEU A 425 29.68 -15.28 11.44
CA LEU A 425 30.95 -14.76 10.94
C LEU A 425 31.67 -13.93 12.00
N GLU A 426 30.93 -13.11 12.76
CA GLU A 426 31.50 -12.31 13.84
C GLU A 426 32.11 -13.18 14.94
N LEU A 427 31.43 -14.27 15.33
CA LEU A 427 31.97 -15.26 16.26
C LEU A 427 33.28 -15.89 15.73
N VAL A 428 33.31 -16.32 14.47
CA VAL A 428 34.51 -16.90 13.85
C VAL A 428 35.67 -15.88 13.81
N LEU A 429 35.38 -14.60 13.58
CA LEU A 429 36.40 -13.54 13.62
C LEU A 429 36.98 -13.32 15.02
N VAL A 430 36.17 -13.42 16.07
CA VAL A 430 36.63 -13.36 17.46
C VAL A 430 37.52 -14.56 17.77
N GLU A 431 37.08 -15.78 17.45
CA GLU A 431 37.87 -17.00 17.64
C GLU A 431 39.20 -16.96 16.87
N ALA A 432 39.20 -16.46 15.63
CA ALA A 432 40.42 -16.28 14.84
C ALA A 432 41.39 -15.26 15.48
N ARG A 433 40.88 -14.18 16.08
CA ARG A 433 41.71 -13.22 16.82
C ARG A 433 42.29 -13.85 18.08
N GLU A 434 41.52 -14.64 18.81
CA GLU A 434 41.99 -15.35 20.00
C GLU A 434 43.06 -16.39 19.65
N ALA A 435 42.85 -17.17 18.59
CA ALA A 435 43.83 -18.12 18.07
C ALA A 435 45.13 -17.42 17.66
N LYS A 436 45.04 -16.26 17.01
CA LYS A 436 46.21 -15.42 16.66
C LYS A 436 46.93 -14.90 17.90
N ALA A 437 46.19 -14.48 18.93
CA ALA A 437 46.78 -14.06 20.21
C ALA A 437 47.44 -15.22 20.96
N ALA A 438 46.87 -16.42 20.90
CA ALA A 438 47.46 -17.64 21.45
C ALA A 438 48.75 -18.03 20.69
N GLN A 439 48.75 -17.93 19.36
CA GLN A 439 49.96 -18.12 18.53
C GLN A 439 51.06 -17.14 18.94
N GLN A 440 50.75 -15.85 19.07
CA GLN A 440 51.75 -14.85 19.50
C GLN A 440 52.29 -15.12 20.91
N ARG A 441 51.45 -15.61 21.83
CA ARG A 441 51.88 -16.05 23.17
C ARG A 441 52.85 -17.22 23.08
N ALA A 442 52.51 -18.26 22.33
CA ALA A 442 53.38 -19.42 22.12
C ALA A 442 54.73 -19.02 21.49
N VAL A 443 54.74 -18.10 20.51
CA VAL A 443 55.97 -17.59 19.90
C VAL A 443 56.84 -16.83 20.92
N LYS A 444 56.24 -16.01 21.78
CA LYS A 444 56.97 -15.32 22.87
C LYS A 444 57.55 -16.32 23.87
N GLU A 445 56.79 -17.35 24.22
CA GLU A 445 57.21 -18.38 25.16
C GLU A 445 58.36 -19.23 24.61
N ILE A 446 58.30 -19.60 23.32
CA ILE A 446 59.41 -20.23 22.59
C ILE A 446 60.66 -19.33 22.60
N LYS A 447 60.49 -18.03 22.40
CA LYS A 447 61.60 -17.06 22.43
C LYS A 447 62.24 -16.97 23.82
N ILE A 448 61.44 -16.93 24.88
CA ILE A 448 61.90 -16.94 26.26
C ILE A 448 62.63 -18.25 26.57
N LEU A 449 62.09 -19.42 26.18
CA LEU A 449 62.75 -20.71 26.37
C LEU A 449 64.09 -20.79 25.62
N SER A 450 64.20 -20.17 24.44
CA SER A 450 65.47 -20.08 23.71
C SER A 450 66.51 -19.21 24.44
N GLU A 451 66.08 -18.17 25.15
CA GLU A 451 66.94 -17.28 25.94
C GLU A 451 67.29 -17.88 27.31
N VAL A 452 66.37 -18.62 27.96
CA VAL A 452 66.55 -19.25 29.28
C VAL A 452 67.45 -20.51 29.21
N SER A 453 67.69 -21.09 28.03
CA SER A 453 68.74 -22.12 27.89
C SER A 453 70.17 -21.59 28.14
N LYS A 454 70.34 -20.28 28.33
CA LYS A 454 71.58 -19.64 28.77
C LYS A 454 71.56 -19.43 30.29
N VAL A 455 71.74 -20.49 31.07
CA VAL A 455 72.17 -20.39 32.47
C VAL A 455 73.50 -21.13 32.65
N PRO A 456 74.46 -20.57 33.41
CA PRO A 456 75.88 -20.75 33.18
C PRO A 456 76.44 -21.89 34.03
N ASN A 457 77.01 -22.90 33.39
CA ASN A 457 78.24 -23.59 33.80
C ASN A 457 78.49 -24.80 32.90
N SER A 458 79.11 -24.55 31.77
CA SER A 458 80.09 -25.48 31.23
C SER A 458 80.98 -24.69 30.29
N LYS A 459 82.29 -24.93 30.36
CA LYS A 459 83.29 -24.36 29.47
C LYS A 459 83.01 -24.85 28.05
N PHE A 460 82.07 -24.21 27.36
CA PHE A 460 81.72 -24.54 26.00
C PHE A 460 82.20 -23.39 25.11
N SER A 461 83.34 -23.62 24.46
CA SER A 461 83.74 -22.80 23.32
C SER A 461 82.57 -22.78 22.34
N GLY A 462 82.23 -21.61 21.80
CA GLY A 462 81.00 -21.33 21.03
C GLY A 462 80.82 -22.08 19.70
N LYS A 463 81.25 -23.35 19.61
CA LYS A 463 81.00 -24.30 18.53
C LYS A 463 80.27 -25.51 19.10
N ILE A 464 78.94 -25.53 18.93
CA ILE A 464 78.12 -26.71 19.21
C ILE A 464 78.49 -27.77 18.19
N LYS A 465 79.23 -28.81 18.61
CA LYS A 465 79.46 -30.01 17.81
C LYS A 465 78.22 -30.89 17.94
N ILE A 466 77.36 -30.79 16.94
CA ILE A 466 76.20 -31.67 16.75
C ILE A 466 76.69 -32.82 15.87
N SER A 467 76.32 -34.07 16.19
CA SER A 467 76.69 -35.19 15.32
C SER A 467 76.02 -35.04 13.93
N ASN A 468 76.65 -35.57 12.87
CA ASN A 468 76.04 -35.53 11.53
C ASN A 468 74.65 -36.19 11.51
N GLU A 469 74.45 -37.23 12.33
CA GLU A 469 73.18 -37.93 12.48
C GLU A 469 72.11 -37.03 13.12
N GLU A 470 72.45 -36.30 14.19
CA GLU A 470 71.54 -35.34 14.83
C GLU A 470 71.24 -34.12 13.95
N PHE A 471 72.22 -33.64 13.17
CA PHE A 471 72.01 -32.55 12.20
C PHE A 471 71.05 -32.98 11.08
N GLU A 472 71.25 -34.17 10.50
CA GLU A 472 70.34 -34.71 9.48
C GLU A 472 68.95 -35.02 10.05
N ALA A 473 68.86 -35.50 11.30
CA ALA A 473 67.56 -35.70 11.98
C ALA A 473 66.81 -34.38 12.21
N MET A 474 67.51 -33.31 12.60
CA MET A 474 66.93 -31.97 12.72
C MET A 474 66.50 -31.41 11.37
N ARG A 475 67.28 -31.64 10.32
CA ARG A 475 66.95 -31.24 8.95
C ARG A 475 65.73 -31.99 8.41
N ALA A 476 65.61 -33.28 8.71
CA ALA A 476 64.45 -34.10 8.34
C ALA A 476 63.18 -33.59 9.04
N LYS A 477 63.25 -33.29 10.34
CA LYS A 477 62.13 -32.68 11.09
C LYS A 477 61.77 -31.28 10.58
N ALA A 478 62.76 -30.47 10.19
CA ALA A 478 62.49 -29.16 9.60
C ALA A 478 61.72 -29.30 8.28
N LYS A 479 62.12 -30.23 7.41
CA LYS A 479 61.40 -30.54 6.16
C LYS A 479 59.99 -31.09 6.40
N GLU A 480 59.80 -31.92 7.43
CA GLU A 480 58.48 -32.44 7.80
C GLU A 480 57.55 -31.33 8.28
N CYS A 481 58.07 -30.40 9.10
CA CYS A 481 57.34 -29.20 9.52
C CYS A 481 56.98 -28.31 8.32
N GLU A 482 57.91 -28.10 7.39
CA GLU A 482 57.71 -27.32 6.17
C GLU A 482 56.61 -27.93 5.30
N ALA A 483 56.64 -29.25 5.08
CA ALA A 483 55.59 -29.98 4.36
C ALA A 483 54.22 -29.93 5.08
N LEU A 484 54.20 -29.93 6.42
CA LEU A 484 52.97 -29.77 7.20
C LEU A 484 52.38 -28.36 7.07
N VAL A 485 53.23 -27.33 7.00
CA VAL A 485 52.80 -25.95 6.76
C VAL A 485 52.28 -25.81 5.33
N GLU A 486 52.99 -26.29 4.32
CA GLU A 486 52.53 -26.27 2.92
C GLU A 486 51.18 -26.98 2.75
N LYS A 487 50.99 -28.14 3.41
CA LYS A 487 49.69 -28.84 3.37
C LYS A 487 48.56 -28.04 4.00
N LYS A 488 48.83 -27.36 5.12
CA LYS A 488 47.84 -26.49 5.78
C LYS A 488 47.54 -25.25 4.95
N GLU A 489 48.55 -24.65 4.34
CA GLU A 489 48.38 -23.52 3.41
C GLU A 489 47.55 -23.92 2.18
N ALA A 490 47.85 -25.07 1.58
CA ALA A 490 47.05 -25.59 0.46
C ALA A 490 45.58 -25.83 0.83
N THR A 491 45.34 -26.34 2.05
CA THR A 491 43.97 -26.57 2.56
C THR A 491 43.24 -25.23 2.78
N ALA A 492 43.90 -24.26 3.43
CA ALA A 492 43.34 -22.93 3.65
C ALA A 492 43.09 -22.18 2.33
N MET A 493 43.96 -22.35 1.33
CA MET A 493 43.79 -21.77 0.00
C MET A 493 42.57 -22.37 -0.72
N ALA A 494 42.35 -23.69 -0.60
CA ALA A 494 41.18 -24.35 -1.18
C ALA A 494 39.87 -23.88 -0.52
N GLU A 495 39.86 -23.72 0.80
CA GLU A 495 38.71 -23.16 1.54
C GLU A 495 38.44 -21.71 1.12
N LEU A 496 39.48 -20.88 0.99
CA LEU A 496 39.34 -19.51 0.48
C LEU A 496 38.76 -19.46 -0.93
N GLN A 497 39.23 -20.31 -1.83
CA GLN A 497 38.68 -20.40 -3.19
C GLN A 497 37.18 -20.79 -3.17
N GLN A 498 36.79 -21.70 -2.28
CA GLN A 498 35.37 -22.06 -2.12
C GLN A 498 34.53 -20.90 -1.57
N ILE A 499 35.07 -20.12 -0.63
CA ILE A 499 34.41 -18.91 -0.11
C ILE A 499 34.26 -17.86 -1.21
N TYR A 500 35.29 -17.63 -2.02
CA TYR A 500 35.23 -16.70 -3.15
C TYR A 500 34.19 -17.13 -4.19
N ALA A 501 34.10 -18.42 -4.50
CA ALA A 501 33.07 -18.95 -5.40
C ALA A 501 31.65 -18.71 -4.86
N ARG A 502 31.42 -18.99 -3.56
CA ARG A 502 30.12 -18.73 -2.92
C ARG A 502 29.78 -17.24 -2.88
N LYS A 503 30.76 -16.38 -2.57
CA LYS A 503 30.57 -14.93 -2.58
C LYS A 503 30.14 -14.44 -3.97
N ASN A 504 30.86 -14.84 -5.02
CA ASN A 504 30.54 -14.43 -6.38
C ASN A 504 29.16 -14.91 -6.84
N GLU A 505 28.71 -16.09 -6.39
CA GLU A 505 27.36 -16.58 -6.65
C GLU A 505 26.29 -15.72 -5.95
N VAL A 506 26.52 -15.34 -4.70
CA VAL A 506 25.63 -14.44 -3.95
C VAL A 506 25.57 -13.07 -4.60
N ASP A 507 26.72 -12.50 -4.98
CA ASP A 507 26.81 -11.20 -5.64
C ASP A 507 25.99 -11.20 -6.95
N ARG A 508 26.08 -12.26 -7.76
CA ARG A 508 25.23 -12.42 -8.96
C ARG A 508 23.74 -12.49 -8.63
N LYS A 509 23.35 -13.23 -7.59
CA LYS A 509 21.93 -13.32 -7.18
C LYS A 509 21.39 -11.97 -6.74
N VAL A 510 22.19 -11.21 -5.98
CA VAL A 510 21.84 -9.84 -5.56
C VAL A 510 21.65 -8.94 -6.77
N GLU A 511 22.58 -8.98 -7.73
CA GLU A 511 22.50 -8.19 -8.97
C GLU A 511 21.22 -8.52 -9.77
N THR A 512 20.87 -9.81 -9.90
CA THR A 512 19.63 -10.22 -10.57
C THR A 512 18.37 -9.76 -9.83
N ASN A 513 18.39 -9.78 -8.50
CA ASN A 513 17.24 -9.32 -7.69
C ASN A 513 17.07 -7.80 -7.77
N LEU A 514 18.17 -7.04 -7.75
CA LEU A 514 18.12 -5.58 -7.93
C LEU A 514 17.52 -5.21 -9.28
N LYS A 515 17.93 -5.90 -10.34
CA LYS A 515 17.35 -5.70 -11.67
C LYS A 515 15.85 -6.02 -11.71
N ALA A 516 15.43 -7.12 -11.09
CA ALA A 516 14.01 -7.46 -11.01
C ALA A 516 13.21 -6.42 -10.21
N ILE A 517 13.76 -5.87 -9.11
CA ILE A 517 13.13 -4.79 -8.35
C ILE A 517 12.97 -3.55 -9.23
N GLU A 518 14.00 -3.16 -9.98
CA GLU A 518 13.96 -2.02 -10.88
C GLU A 518 12.89 -2.19 -11.98
N ASP A 519 12.82 -3.37 -12.59
CA ASP A 519 11.79 -3.71 -13.57
C ASP A 519 10.37 -3.64 -12.96
N THR A 520 10.17 -4.18 -11.75
CA THR A 520 8.87 -4.10 -11.06
C THR A 520 8.51 -2.67 -10.71
N LYS A 521 9.49 -1.83 -10.34
CA LYS A 521 9.27 -0.42 -10.04
C LYS A 521 8.82 0.33 -11.29
N ALA A 522 9.50 0.13 -12.42
CA ALA A 522 9.09 0.72 -13.69
C ALA A 522 7.68 0.26 -14.12
N ALA A 523 7.36 -1.03 -13.94
CA ALA A 523 6.01 -1.54 -14.19
C ALA A 523 4.96 -0.91 -13.25
N THR A 524 5.29 -0.66 -11.99
CA THR A 524 4.36 0.00 -11.05
C THR A 524 4.16 1.48 -11.37
N GLU A 525 5.20 2.20 -11.77
CA GLU A 525 5.11 3.61 -12.15
C GLU A 525 4.25 3.78 -13.42
N THR A 526 4.43 2.91 -14.41
CA THR A 526 3.60 2.93 -15.63
C THR A 526 2.13 2.56 -15.36
N ALA A 527 1.88 1.60 -14.47
CA ALA A 527 0.53 1.25 -14.04
C ALA A 527 -0.13 2.39 -13.26
N LEU A 528 0.62 3.08 -12.38
CA LEU A 528 0.14 4.22 -11.62
C LEU A 528 -0.21 5.40 -12.52
N TRP A 529 0.67 5.75 -13.47
CA TRP A 529 0.38 6.79 -14.46
C TRP A 529 -0.87 6.47 -15.29
N SER A 530 -1.04 5.21 -15.68
CA SER A 530 -2.24 4.77 -16.42
C SER A 530 -3.52 4.86 -15.56
N ALA A 531 -3.44 4.56 -14.26
CA ALA A 531 -4.55 4.68 -13.33
C ALA A 531 -4.93 6.15 -13.08
N GLU A 532 -3.95 7.04 -12.91
CA GLU A 532 -4.17 8.49 -12.77
C GLU A 532 -4.82 9.09 -14.02
N LEU A 533 -4.41 8.63 -15.21
CA LEU A 533 -5.03 9.03 -16.47
C LEU A 533 -6.49 8.55 -16.56
N ALA A 534 -6.77 7.32 -16.11
CA ALA A 534 -8.12 6.78 -16.07
C ALA A 534 -9.02 7.53 -15.07
N ASP A 535 -8.51 7.86 -13.88
CA ASP A 535 -9.24 8.65 -12.88
C ASP A 535 -9.51 10.08 -13.36
N SER A 536 -8.52 10.71 -14.00
CA SER A 536 -8.70 12.03 -14.63
C SER A 536 -9.76 11.99 -15.73
N SER A 537 -9.74 10.95 -16.57
CA SER A 537 -10.75 10.72 -17.61
C SER A 537 -12.14 10.47 -17.01
N LYS A 538 -12.22 9.71 -15.92
CA LYS A 538 -13.48 9.46 -15.19
C LYS A 538 -14.05 10.75 -14.62
N VAL A 539 -13.23 11.59 -13.98
CA VAL A 539 -13.67 12.89 -13.45
C VAL A 539 -14.19 13.79 -14.58
N ALA A 540 -13.51 13.82 -15.73
CA ALA A 540 -13.98 14.56 -16.90
C ALA A 540 -15.36 14.06 -17.36
N ILE A 541 -15.56 12.74 -17.46
CA ILE A 541 -16.85 12.15 -17.85
C ILE A 541 -17.95 12.44 -16.80
N GLU A 542 -17.64 12.31 -15.51
CA GLU A 542 -18.59 12.58 -14.42
C GLU A 542 -19.01 14.06 -14.36
N THR A 543 -18.08 14.98 -14.64
CA THR A 543 -18.40 16.42 -14.68
C THR A 543 -19.29 16.76 -15.87
N GLU A 544 -19.05 16.18 -17.06
CA GLU A 544 -19.95 16.32 -18.21
C GLU A 544 -21.34 15.70 -17.94
N LEU A 545 -21.39 14.53 -17.30
CA LEU A 545 -22.65 13.90 -16.90
C LEU A 545 -23.44 14.76 -15.91
N LYS A 546 -22.77 15.37 -14.92
CA LYS A 546 -23.40 16.30 -13.98
C LYS A 546 -23.96 17.52 -14.72
N ARG A 547 -23.20 18.09 -15.66
CA ARG A 547 -23.65 19.23 -16.47
C ARG A 547 -24.86 18.87 -17.34
N ALA A 548 -24.84 17.72 -18.01
CA ALA A 548 -25.97 17.22 -18.80
C ALA A 548 -27.23 17.00 -17.95
N ARG A 549 -27.09 16.45 -16.73
CA ARG A 549 -28.21 16.29 -15.79
C ARG A 549 -28.78 17.62 -15.32
N GLN A 550 -27.93 18.60 -15.02
CA GLN A 550 -28.38 19.95 -14.64
C GLN A 550 -29.11 20.65 -15.77
N GLN A 551 -28.61 20.55 -17.00
CA GLN A 551 -29.29 21.07 -18.19
C GLN A 551 -30.64 20.39 -18.42
N HIS A 552 -30.72 19.07 -18.25
CA HIS A 552 -31.99 18.35 -18.36
C HIS A 552 -33.00 18.80 -17.27
N GLN A 553 -32.58 18.95 -16.02
CA GLN A 553 -33.44 19.47 -14.95
C GLN A 553 -33.91 20.92 -15.21
N GLN A 554 -33.02 21.81 -15.68
CA GLN A 554 -33.41 23.18 -16.03
C GLN A 554 -34.42 23.20 -17.18
N LYS A 555 -34.26 22.35 -18.19
CA LYS A 555 -35.20 22.24 -19.31
C LYS A 555 -36.59 21.78 -18.86
N VAL A 556 -36.65 20.76 -17.98
CA VAL A 556 -37.91 20.27 -17.40
C VAL A 556 -38.61 21.34 -16.55
N VAL A 557 -37.87 22.14 -15.77
CA VAL A 557 -38.45 23.23 -14.96
C VAL A 557 -38.94 24.39 -15.84
N SER A 558 -38.25 24.69 -16.93
CA SER A 558 -38.69 25.71 -17.89
C SER A 558 -39.91 25.27 -18.70
N ASP A 559 -40.00 24.00 -19.10
CA ASP A 559 -41.17 23.46 -19.82
C ASP A 559 -42.41 23.38 -18.91
N ASP A 560 -42.26 23.03 -17.63
CA ASP A 560 -43.35 23.04 -16.63
C ASP A 560 -43.82 24.46 -16.26
N ALA A 561 -42.94 25.47 -16.38
CA ALA A 561 -43.31 26.87 -16.23
C ALA A 561 -44.06 27.42 -17.47
N SER A 562 -43.70 26.99 -18.68
CA SER A 562 -44.40 27.36 -19.92
C SER A 562 -45.80 26.71 -20.02
N GLN A 563 -45.98 25.45 -19.56
CA GLN A 563 -47.32 24.82 -19.51
C GLN A 563 -48.29 25.51 -18.53
N LYS A 564 -47.78 26.20 -17.50
CA LYS A 564 -48.62 26.99 -16.57
C LYS A 564 -49.05 28.35 -17.12
N LEU A 565 -48.35 28.90 -18.10
CA LEU A 565 -48.71 30.17 -18.75
C LEU A 565 -49.77 30.01 -19.86
N GLU A 566 -49.83 28.86 -20.55
CA GLU A 566 -50.86 28.63 -21.57
C GLU A 566 -52.26 28.36 -20.99
N HIS A 567 -52.38 27.95 -19.73
CA HIS A 567 -53.69 27.75 -19.07
C HIS A 567 -54.28 29.02 -18.42
N SER A 568 -53.64 30.19 -18.56
CA SER A 568 -54.07 31.45 -17.93
C SER A 568 -54.69 32.48 -18.89
N VAL A 569 -54.81 32.21 -20.19
CA VAL A 569 -55.39 33.16 -21.16
C VAL A 569 -56.78 32.73 -21.59
N THR A 570 -57.80 33.08 -20.79
CA THR A 570 -59.20 33.09 -21.24
C THR A 570 -59.51 34.38 -22.01
N PRO A 571 -60.12 34.32 -23.22
CA PRO A 571 -60.45 35.51 -23.99
C PRO A 571 -61.73 36.18 -23.45
N ILE A 572 -61.63 37.45 -23.08
CA ILE A 572 -62.79 38.27 -22.70
C ILE A 572 -63.56 38.63 -23.98
N SER A 573 -64.78 38.10 -24.09
CA SER A 573 -65.75 38.46 -25.13
C SER A 573 -66.47 39.75 -24.72
N LEU A 574 -66.38 40.78 -25.56
CA LEU A 574 -67.14 42.02 -25.45
C LEU A 574 -68.53 41.82 -26.06
N THR A 575 -69.56 41.86 -25.23
CA THR A 575 -70.96 42.10 -25.64
C THR A 575 -71.52 43.27 -24.83
N THR A 576 -72.20 44.17 -25.56
CA THR A 576 -72.94 45.39 -25.21
C THR A 576 -72.15 46.65 -24.89
#